data_AF-A0A7W0UP40-F1
#
_entry.id   AF-A0A7W0UP40-F1
#
_cell.length_a   1.000
_cell.length_b   1.000
_cell.length_c   1.000
_cell.angle_alpha   90.00
_cell.angle_beta   90.00
_cell.angle_gamma   90.00
#
_symmetry.space_group_name_H-M   'P 1'
#
loop_
_entity.id
_entity.type
_entity.pdbx_description
1 polymer ?
#
loop_
_entity_poly.entity_id
_entity_poly.type
_entity_poly.pdbx_seq_one_letter_code
_entity_poly.pdbx_strand_id
1 'polypeptide(L)' 'MTADAVVRVGVSAPPLDLPMLDGGLFSLRGERGHPVLVSFLRHAG' A
#
# COMPACT_ATOMS: atom_id res chain seq x y z
N MET A 1 4.97 5.12 15.75
CA MET A 1 3.50 5.39 15.77
C MET A 1 2.90 4.71 14.56
N THR A 2 2.36 3.50 14.69
CA THR A 2 1.49 2.92 13.67
C THR A 2 0.10 3.51 13.86
N ALA A 3 -0.26 4.46 12.98
CA ALA A 3 -1.63 4.93 12.92
C ALA A 3 -2.48 3.79 12.34
N ASP A 4 -3.57 3.46 13.01
CA ASP A 4 -4.56 2.50 12.54
C ASP A 4 -5.32 3.16 11.37
N ALA A 5 -4.78 2.99 10.16
CA ALA A 5 -5.30 3.67 8.98
C ALA A 5 -6.59 2.97 8.52
N VAL A 6 -7.74 3.57 8.84
CA VAL A 6 -9.03 3.07 8.40
C VAL A 6 -9.20 3.30 6.90
N VAL A 7 -9.19 2.23 6.11
CA VAL A 7 -9.48 2.27 4.67
C VAL A 7 -10.99 2.36 4.47
N ARG A 8 -11.44 3.31 3.63
CA ARG A 8 -12.86 3.50 3.28
C ARG A 8 -13.01 3.62 1.76
N VAL A 9 -14.18 3.29 1.24
CA VAL A 9 -14.48 3.47 -0.19
C VAL A 9 -14.69 4.96 -0.49
N GLY A 10 -14.19 5.43 -1.64
CA GLY A 10 -14.37 6.81 -2.10
C GLY A 10 -13.44 7.83 -1.44
N VAL A 11 -12.55 7.42 -0.52
CA VAL A 11 -11.50 8.28 0.03
C VAL A 11 -10.15 7.95 -0.59
N SER A 12 -9.24 8.92 -0.58
CA SER A 12 -7.86 8.71 -1.01
C SER A 12 -7.21 7.56 -0.22
N ALA A 13 -6.51 6.67 -0.92
CA ALA A 13 -5.73 5.63 -0.28
C ALA A 13 -4.67 6.23 0.66
N PRO A 14 -4.42 5.61 1.83
CA PRO A 14 -3.36 6.05 2.74
C PRO A 14 -1.97 5.90 2.08
N PRO A 15 -0.96 6.66 2.54
CA PRO A 15 0.40 6.45 2.08
C PRO A 15 0.86 5.04 2.44
N LEU A 16 1.50 4.38 1.48
CA LEU A 16 2.04 3.04 1.64
C LEU A 16 3.36 2.96 0.87
N ASP A 17 4.45 2.84 1.61
CA ASP A 17 5.78 2.63 1.06
C ASP A 17 6.25 1.24 1.48
N LEU A 18 6.61 0.40 0.51
CA LEU A 18 6.98 -1.00 0.71
C LEU A 18 8.33 -1.30 0.07
N PRO A 19 9.22 -2.02 0.77
CA PRO A 19 10.43 -2.54 0.14
C PRO A 19 10.05 -3.60 -0.90
N MET A 20 10.73 -3.57 -2.03
CA MET A 20 10.61 -4.55 -3.09
C MET A 20 11.71 -5.61 -3.00
N LEU A 21 11.48 -6.78 -3.61
CA LEU A 21 12.42 -7.91 -3.57
C LEU A 21 13.75 -7.61 -4.27
N ASP A 22 13.76 -6.65 -5.19
CA ASP A 22 14.96 -6.15 -5.87
C ASP A 22 15.73 -5.11 -5.05
N GLY A 23 15.30 -4.82 -3.81
CA GLY A 23 15.88 -3.80 -2.94
C GLY A 23 15.40 -2.38 -3.24
N GLY A 24 14.51 -2.21 -4.21
CA GLY A 24 13.84 -0.94 -4.49
C GLY A 24 12.79 -0.57 -3.44
N LEU A 25 12.21 0.62 -3.62
CA LEU A 25 11.08 1.10 -2.82
C LEU A 25 9.88 1.33 -3.74
N PHE A 26 8.79 0.63 -3.45
CA PHE A 26 7.49 0.93 -4.05
C PHE A 26 6.78 1.99 -3.21
N SER A 27 6.23 3.03 -3.85
CA SER A 27 5.37 4.01 -3.19
C SER A 27 4.02 4.10 -3.87
N LEU A 28 2.94 3.82 -3.14
CA LEU A 28 1.57 3.92 -3.66
C LEU A 28 1.21 5.36 -4.09
N ARG A 29 1.90 6.36 -3.53
CA ARG A 29 1.73 7.76 -3.94
C ARG A 29 2.21 8.00 -5.38
N GLY A 30 3.27 7.31 -5.80
CA GLY A 30 3.82 7.41 -7.17
C GLY A 30 2.86 6.90 -8.23
N GLU A 31 1.99 5.96 -7.88
CA GLU A 31 1.05 5.30 -8.79
C GLU A 31 -0.31 6.02 -8.93
N ARG A 32 -0.45 7.23 -8.38
CA ARG A 32 -1.70 8.00 -8.52
C ARG A 32 -2.02 8.25 -10.00
N GLY A 33 -3.31 8.15 -10.35
CA GLY A 33 -3.79 8.24 -11.72
C GLY A 33 -3.84 6.90 -12.45
N HIS A 34 -3.22 5.86 -11.89
CA HIS A 34 -3.31 4.49 -12.39
C HIS A 34 -4.20 3.65 -11.48
N PRO A 35 -4.97 2.68 -12.03
CA PRO A 35 -5.67 1.71 -11.20
C PRO A 35 -4.67 0.75 -10.56
N VAL A 36 -4.70 0.65 -9.23
CA VAL A 36 -3.80 -0.20 -8.44
C VAL A 36 -4.61 -1.14 -7.57
N LEU A 37 -4.24 -2.42 -7.55
CA LEU A 37 -4.78 -3.44 -6.64
C LEU A 37 -3.73 -3.78 -5.57
N VAL A 38 -4.09 -3.64 -4.29
CA VAL A 38 -3.24 -4.03 -3.17
C VAL A 38 -3.82 -5.27 -2.50
N SER A 39 -3.06 -6.37 -2.49
CA SER A 39 -3.45 -7.64 -1.88
C SER A 39 -2.63 -7.90 -0.62
N PHE A 40 -3.29 -7.98 0.54
CA PHE A 40 -2.65 -8.32 1.81
C PHE A 40 -2.67 -9.83 2.01
N LEU A 41 -1.49 -10.45 1.92
CA LEU A 41 -1.31 -11.88 2.14
C LEU A 41 -0.77 -12.10 3.55
N ARG A 42 -1.40 -13.02 4.29
CA ARG A 42 -0.86 -13.53 5.55
C ARG A 42 -0.31 -14.93 5.29
N HIS A 43 0.98 -15.13 5.51
CA HIS A 43 1.54 -16.47 5.55
C HIS A 43 1.01 -17.17 6.82
N ALA A 44 0.24 -18.25 6.64
CA ALA A 44 -0.08 -19.17 7.73
C ALA A 44 1.19 -19.97 8.01
N GLY A 45 1.80 -19.73 9.17
CA GLY A 45 2.82 -20.62 9.73
C GLY A 45 2.18 -21.85 10.34
#